data_AF-A0A4R1LXT0-F1
#
_entry.id   AF-A0A4R1LXT0-F1
#
_cell.length_a   1.000
_cell.length_b   1.000
_cell.length_c   1.000
_cell.angle_alpha   90.00
_cell.angle_beta   90.00
_cell.angle_gamma   90.00
#
_symmetry.space_group_name_H-M   'P 1'
#
loop_
_entity.id
_entity.type
_entity.pdbx_description
1 polymer ?
#
loop_
_entity_poly.entity_id
_entity_poly.type
_entity_poly.pdbx_seq_one_letter_code
_entity_poly.pdbx_strand_id
1 'polypeptide(L)' 'MNAFERWRSRPMQVRVLDRCDECGELKEDVQKRVNYRPNITAVCCAKCFAEMTGDWSGCAARQEPTMT' A
#
# COMPACT_ATOMS: atom_id res chain seq x y z
N MET A 1 39.51 -19.89 6.84
CA MET A 1 38.22 -19.64 6.17
C MET A 1 38.49 -19.30 4.72
N ASN A 2 38.15 -20.17 3.78
CA ASN A 2 38.47 -20.02 2.36
C ASN A 2 37.40 -19.16 1.62
N ALA A 3 37.67 -18.79 0.37
CA ALA A 3 36.77 -17.93 -0.42
C ALA A 3 35.38 -18.54 -0.65
N PHE A 4 35.32 -19.87 -0.73
CA PHE A 4 34.09 -20.62 -0.96
C PHE A 4 33.19 -20.67 0.28
N GLU A 5 33.78 -20.84 1.46
CA GLU A 5 33.09 -20.74 2.75
C GLU A 5 32.50 -19.35 2.96
N ARG A 6 33.25 -18.29 2.64
CA ARG A 6 32.76 -16.90 2.67
C ARG A 6 31.62 -16.62 1.69
N TRP A 7 31.59 -17.29 0.54
CA TRP A 7 30.51 -17.14 -0.43
C TRP A 7 29.24 -17.83 0.03
N ARG A 8 29.35 -19.04 0.60
CA ARG A 8 28.22 -19.80 1.17
C ARG A 8 27.63 -19.16 2.42
N SER A 9 28.45 -18.48 3.22
CA SER A 9 27.99 -17.81 4.44
C SER A 9 27.34 -16.44 4.18
N ARG A 10 27.16 -16.04 2.91
CA ARG A 10 26.52 -14.76 2.60
C ARG A 10 25.05 -14.83 3.04
N PRO A 11 24.58 -13.92 3.89
CA PRO A 11 23.16 -13.87 4.23
C PRO A 11 22.36 -13.60 2.95
N MET A 12 21.41 -14.48 2.64
CA MET A 12 20.43 -14.22 1.59
C MET A 12 19.33 -13.34 2.18
N GLN A 13 19.02 -12.26 1.48
CA GLN A 13 17.81 -11.48 1.74
C GLN A 13 16.70 -12.06 0.87
N VAL A 14 15.68 -12.63 1.52
CA VAL A 14 14.47 -13.10 0.83
C VAL A 14 13.43 -11.99 0.91
N ARG A 15 12.93 -11.54 -0.24
CA ARG A 15 11.79 -10.62 -0.32
C ARG A 15 10.54 -11.44 -0.60
N VAL A 16 9.56 -11.35 0.28
CA VAL A 16 8.24 -11.95 0.08
C VAL A 16 7.35 -10.88 -0.54
N LEU A 17 6.82 -11.16 -1.73
CA LEU A 17 5.88 -10.28 -2.42
C LEU A 17 4.53 -10.94 -2.46
N ASP A 18 3.50 -10.15 -2.16
CA ASP A 18 2.11 -10.57 -2.23
C ASP A 18 1.45 -9.93 -3.45
N ARG A 19 0.46 -10.62 -4.03
CA ARG A 19 -0.29 -10.11 -5.17
C ARG A 19 -1.36 -9.14 -4.67
N CYS A 20 -1.38 -7.93 -5.22
CA CYS A 20 -2.45 -6.96 -4.96
C CYS A 20 -3.73 -7.38 -5.68
N ASP A 21 -4.86 -7.43 -4.98
CA ASP A 21 -6.15 -7.80 -5.58
C ASP A 21 -6.68 -6.74 -6.58
N GLU A 22 -6.28 -5.48 -6.43
CA GLU A 22 -6.77 -4.37 -7.24
C GLU A 22 -5.98 -4.20 -8.55
N CYS A 23 -4.64 -4.15 -8.49
CA CYS A 23 -3.81 -3.95 -9.69
C CYS A 23 -3.20 -5.25 -10.24
N GLY A 24 -3.32 -6.37 -9.51
CA GLY A 24 -2.79 -7.67 -9.92
C GLY A 24 -1.27 -7.81 -9.84
N GLU A 25 -0.53 -6.76 -9.48
CA GLU A 25 0.93 -6.76 -9.38
C GLU A 25 1.43 -7.33 -8.05
N LEU A 26 2.63 -7.92 -8.06
CA LEU A 26 3.36 -8.33 -6.85
C LEU A 26 3.96 -7.10 -6.16
N LYS A 27 3.60 -6.90 -4.88
CA LYS A 27 4.07 -5.78 -4.06
C LYS A 27 4.46 -6.25 -2.66
N GLU A 28 5.31 -5.47 -2.00
CA GLU A 28 5.72 -5.69 -0.61
C GLU A 28 4.70 -5.16 0.41
N ASP A 29 3.83 -4.25 -0.04
CA ASP A 29 2.94 -3.50 0.82
C ASP A 29 1.48 -3.97 0.70
N VAL A 30 1.23 -5.16 0.18
CA VAL A 30 -0.12 -5.73 0.19
C VAL A 30 -0.48 -6.11 1.61
N GLN A 31 -1.56 -5.54 2.12
CA GLN A 31 -2.11 -5.89 3.43
C GLN A 31 -3.58 -5.50 3.48
N LYS A 32 -4.30 -6.09 4.44
CA LYS A 32 -5.67 -5.71 4.76
C LYS A 32 -5.68 -4.28 5.31
N ARG A 33 -6.35 -3.38 4.59
CA ARG A 33 -6.54 -1.97 4.94
C ARG A 33 -8.01 -1.67 5.16
N VAL A 34 -8.27 -0.78 6.12
CA VAL A 34 -9.62 -0.37 6.50
C VAL A 34 -9.67 1.14 6.54
N ASN A 35 -10.66 1.73 5.88
CA ASN A 35 -11.06 3.11 6.06
C ASN A 35 -12.46 3.07 6.67
N TYR A 36 -12.69 3.88 7.71
CA TYR A 36 -13.97 3.94 8.39
C TYR A 36 -14.92 4.96 7.76
N ARG A 37 -14.39 5.92 6.97
CA ARG A 37 -15.18 6.92 6.27
C ARG A 37 -14.52 7.29 4.94
N PRO A 38 -14.96 6.73 3.81
CA PRO A 38 -16.03 5.73 3.63
C PRO A 38 -15.66 4.38 4.27
N ASN A 39 -16.67 3.59 4.65
CA ASN A 39 -16.48 2.26 5.21
C ASN A 39 -15.99 1.27 4.14
N ILE A 40 -14.67 1.21 3.94
CA ILE A 40 -14.00 0.41 2.93
C ILE A 40 -13.03 -0.54 3.61
N THR A 41 -13.08 -1.81 3.24
CA THR A 41 -12.10 -2.83 3.67
C THR A 41 -11.59 -3.56 2.43
N ALA A 42 -10.28 -3.52 2.19
CA ALA A 42 -9.66 -4.11 1.00
C ALA A 42 -8.29 -4.71 1.34
N VAL A 43 -7.90 -5.79 0.65
CA VAL A 43 -6.54 -6.35 0.67
C VAL A 43 -5.85 -5.92 -0.61
N CYS A 44 -5.11 -4.83 -0.56
CA CYS A 44 -4.48 -4.24 -1.74
C CYS A 44 -3.17 -3.56 -1.37
N CYS A 45 -2.44 -2.98 -2.32
CA CYS A 45 -1.28 -2.13 -2.01
C CYS A 45 -1.70 -0.74 -1.53
N ALA A 46 -0.78 0.02 -0.93
CA ALA A 46 -1.05 1.34 -0.38
C ALA A 46 -1.56 2.32 -1.43
N LYS A 47 -1.01 2.26 -2.66
CA LYS A 47 -1.41 3.14 -3.76
C LYS A 47 -2.86 2.91 -4.16
N CYS A 48 -3.24 1.66 -4.42
CA CYS A 48 -4.63 1.32 -4.78
C CYS A 48 -5.61 1.69 -3.66
N PHE A 49 -5.23 1.49 -2.41
CA PHE A 49 -6.05 1.90 -1.28
C PHE A 49 -6.22 3.43 -1.18
N ALA A 50 -5.15 4.19 -1.46
CA ALA A 50 -5.19 5.65 -1.47
C ALA A 50 -6.07 6.18 -2.62
N GLU A 51 -6.01 5.58 -3.81
CA GLU A 51 -6.90 5.93 -4.93
C GLU A 51 -8.36 5.64 -4.59
N MET A 52 -8.64 4.50 -3.94
CA MET A 52 -9.98 4.11 -3.51
C MET A 52 -10.58 5.03 -2.43
N THR A 53 -9.73 5.64 -1.61
CA THR A 53 -10.13 6.54 -0.50
C THR A 53 -9.96 8.03 -0.81
N GLY A 54 -9.25 8.36 -1.89
CA GLY A 54 -8.74 9.68 -2.24
C GLY A 54 -9.78 10.74 -2.59
N ASP A 55 -11.02 10.35 -2.90
CA ASP A 55 -12.11 11.28 -3.17
C ASP A 55 -12.81 11.82 -1.91
N TRP A 56 -12.50 11.31 -0.72
CA TRP A 56 -13.15 11.75 0.53
C TRP A 56 -12.37 12.78 1.34
N SER A 57 -11.07 12.93 1.06
CA SER A 57 -10.27 14.05 1.56
C SER A 57 -10.71 15.40 0.96
N GLY A 58 -11.46 15.40 -0.14
CA GLY A 58 -12.01 16.61 -0.77
C GLY A 58 -13.31 17.15 -0.15
N CYS A 59 -14.04 16.38 0.66
CA CYS A 59 -15.28 16.84 1.28
C CYS A 59 -15.08 17.79 2.48
N ALA A 60 -13.85 17.98 2.97
CA ALA A 60 -13.54 19.01 3.96
C ALA A 60 -13.37 20.41 3.34
N ALA A 61 -13.33 20.52 2.00
CA ALA A 61 -13.27 21.79 1.28
C ALA A 61 -14.65 22.18 0.71
N ARG A 62 -15.70 22.16 1.53
CA ARG A 62 -16.87 23.00 1.24
C ARG A 62 -16.43 24.45 1.50
N GLN A 63 -15.99 25.12 0.44
CA GLN A 63 -16.01 26.59 0.42
C GLN A 63 -17.47 27.00 0.64
N GLU A 64 -17.73 27.66 1.76
CA GLU A 64 -18.96 28.41 1.95
C GLU A 64 -19.08 29.43 0.81
N PRO A 65 -20.22 29.53 0.10
CA PRO A 65 -20.42 30.65 -0.79
C PRO A 65 -20.63 31.89 0.09
N THR A 66 -19.60 32.71 0.22
CA THR A 66 -19.74 34.06 0.77
C THR A 66 -20.64 34.84 -0.17
N MET A 67 -21.93 34.94 0.17
CA MET A 67 -22.79 36.00 -0.33
C MET A 67 -22.36 37.30 0.33
N THR A 68 -21.79 38.22 -0.43
CA THR A 68 -21.96 39.67 -0.22
C THR A 68 -21.76 40.42 -1.52
#